data_AF-A0A1I7SNG3-F1
#
_entry.id   AF-A0A1I7SNG3-F1
#
_cell.length_a   1.000
_cell.length_b   1.000
_cell.length_c   1.000
_cell.angle_alpha   90.00
_cell.angle_beta   90.00
_cell.angle_gamma   90.00
#
_symmetry.space_group_name_H-M   'P 1'
#
loop_
_entity.id
_entity.type
_entity.pdbx_description
1 polymer ?
#
loop_
_entity_poly.entity_id
_entity_poly.type
_entity_poly.pdbx_seq_one_letter_code
_entity_poly.pdbx_strand_id
1 'polypeptide(L)'
;VKKDKHANSIVIACLKRLLPVGLNVFGGRELDIVQQCKERFLAKESEEKTREFIRELLDVPVKTDPTDKNSWQLNLYKKIGKSQMRGKEEMTQEAVVEKISNMGQVVAILHAVGGLQYD
;
A
#
# COMPACT_ATOMS: atom_id res chain seq x y z
N VAL A 1 -9.01 -17.73 31.20
CA VAL A 1 -9.00 -16.81 30.02
C VAL A 1 -7.63 -16.91 29.33
N LYS A 2 -7.48 -17.82 28.36
CA LYS A 2 -6.22 -18.02 27.58
C LYS A 2 -6.48 -18.14 26.06
N LYS A 3 -7.73 -17.97 25.60
CA LYS A 3 -8.16 -18.27 24.22
C LYS A 3 -7.78 -17.18 23.21
N ASP A 4 -7.56 -15.94 23.64
CA ASP A 4 -7.47 -14.80 22.72
C ASP A 4 -6.09 -14.64 22.07
N LYS A 5 -5.01 -15.06 22.76
CA LYS A 5 -3.64 -14.88 22.25
C LYS A 5 -3.34 -15.76 21.03
N HIS A 6 -3.84 -17.00 21.03
CA HIS A 6 -3.65 -17.93 19.91
C HIS A 6 -4.50 -17.54 18.70
N ALA A 7 -5.75 -17.13 18.91
CA ALA A 7 -6.61 -16.62 17.85
C ALA A 7 -5.98 -15.38 17.18
N ASN A 8 -5.50 -14.43 17.97
CA ASN A 8 -4.81 -13.23 17.47
C ASN A 8 -3.54 -13.59 16.69
N SER A 9 -2.73 -14.53 17.19
CA SER A 9 -1.51 -14.99 16.49
C SER A 9 -1.80 -15.65 15.15
N ILE A 10 -2.88 -16.43 15.03
CA ILE A 10 -3.30 -17.07 13.77
C ILE A 10 -3.79 -16.01 12.78
N VAL A 11 -4.61 -15.04 13.23
CA VAL A 11 -5.07 -13.93 12.38
C VAL A 11 -3.89 -13.14 11.82
N ILE A 12 -2.90 -12.80 12.66
CA ILE A 12 -1.68 -12.11 12.23
C ILE A 12 -0.89 -12.92 11.20
N ALA A 13 -0.73 -14.23 11.42
CA ALA A 13 -0.03 -15.11 10.49
C ALA A 13 -0.76 -15.22 9.13
N CYS A 14 -2.09 -15.31 9.14
CA CYS A 14 -2.91 -15.31 7.93
C CYS A 14 -2.80 -13.98 7.17
N LEU A 15 -2.86 -12.84 7.88
CA LEU A 15 -2.71 -11.52 7.27
C LEU A 15 -1.33 -11.33 6.63
N LYS A 16 -0.25 -11.74 7.30
CA LYS A 16 1.12 -11.71 6.73
C LYS A 16 1.23 -12.54 5.44
N ARG A 17 0.55 -13.69 5.36
CA ARG A 17 0.55 -14.55 4.16
C ARG A 17 -0.28 -13.98 3.00
N LEU A 18 -1.35 -13.25 3.31
CA LEU A 18 -2.25 -12.66 2.29
C LEU A 18 -1.78 -11.29 1.80
N LEU A 19 -0.92 -10.61 2.56
CA LEU A 19 -0.41 -9.27 2.22
C LEU A 19 0.27 -9.20 0.84
N PRO A 20 1.14 -10.15 0.41
CA PRO A 20 1.74 -10.12 -0.93
C PRO A 20 0.70 -10.18 -2.05
N VAL A 21 -0.40 -10.92 -1.84
CA VAL A 21 -1.51 -11.03 -2.82
C VAL A 21 -2.27 -9.71 -2.91
N GLY A 22 -2.53 -9.07 -1.76
CA GLY A 22 -3.16 -7.76 -1.67
C GLY A 22 -2.32 -6.64 -2.27
N LEU A 23 -0.99 -6.74 -2.22
CA LEU A 23 -0.07 -5.79 -2.83
C LEU A 23 0.12 -6.00 -4.33
N ASN A 24 -0.02 -7.24 -4.84
CA ASN A 24 0.12 -7.56 -6.26
C ASN A 24 -0.94 -6.90 -7.17
N VAL A 25 -1.98 -6.30 -6.59
CA VAL A 25 -3.01 -5.53 -7.33
C VAL A 25 -2.54 -4.11 -7.67
N PHE A 26 -1.46 -3.63 -7.07
CA PHE A 26 -0.97 -2.27 -7.21
C PHE A 26 0.20 -2.19 -8.20
N GLY A 27 0.31 -1.06 -8.91
CA GLY A 27 1.52 -0.70 -9.64
C GLY A 27 2.63 -0.25 -8.70
N GLY A 28 3.84 -0.10 -9.25
CA GLY A 28 4.99 0.32 -8.46
C GLY A 28 4.75 1.65 -7.73
N ARG A 29 4.15 2.62 -8.41
CA ARG A 29 3.79 3.91 -7.81
C ARG A 29 2.86 3.73 -6.61
N GLU A 30 1.80 2.96 -6.76
CA GLU A 30 0.84 2.72 -5.68
C GLU A 30 1.48 1.96 -4.50
N LEU A 31 2.42 1.05 -4.76
CA LEU A 31 3.20 0.36 -3.72
C LEU A 31 4.10 1.32 -2.92
N ASP A 32 4.76 2.26 -3.59
CA ASP A 32 5.55 3.30 -2.91
C ASP A 32 4.67 4.18 -2.02
N ILE A 33 3.44 4.48 -2.45
CA ILE A 33 2.49 5.22 -1.62
C ILE A 33 2.07 4.39 -0.40
N VAL A 34 1.81 3.09 -0.55
CA VAL A 34 1.48 2.19 0.59
C VAL A 34 2.61 2.18 1.62
N GLN A 35 3.87 2.14 1.17
CA GLN A 35 5.03 2.17 2.05
C GLN A 35 5.14 3.50 2.82
N GLN A 36 4.90 4.63 2.16
CA GLN A 36 4.84 5.94 2.83
C GLN A 36 3.67 6.04 3.82
N CYS A 37 2.51 5.47 3.48
CA CYS A 37 1.36 5.40 4.38
C CYS A 37 1.69 4.57 5.64
N LYS A 38 2.39 3.44 5.48
CA LYS A 38 2.87 2.64 6.63
C LYS A 38 3.67 3.50 7.60
N GLU A 39 4.65 4.26 7.11
CA GLU A 39 5.51 5.11 7.92
C GLU A 39 4.72 6.20 8.65
N ARG A 40 3.74 6.81 7.97
CA ARG A 40 2.81 7.80 8.57
C ARG A 40 1.94 7.19 9.67
N PHE A 41 1.40 6.00 9.47
CA PHE A 41 0.63 5.30 10.50
C PHE A 41 1.50 4.88 11.70
N LEU A 42 2.76 4.47 11.47
CA LEU A 42 3.72 4.22 12.54
C LEU A 42 4.05 5.51 13.33
N ALA A 43 4.09 6.66 12.64
CA ALA A 43 4.20 7.98 13.26
C ALA A 43 2.90 8.47 13.93
N LYS A 44 1.84 7.64 13.97
CA LYS A 44 0.52 7.94 14.55
C LYS A 44 -0.17 9.14 13.90
N GLU A 45 0.07 9.38 12.62
CA GLU A 45 -0.69 10.37 11.85
C GLU A 45 -2.17 9.97 11.73
N SER A 46 -3.07 10.96 11.63
CA SER A 46 -4.50 10.68 11.51
C SER A 46 -4.84 10.05 10.15
N GLU A 47 -5.89 9.21 10.14
CA GLU A 47 -6.36 8.57 8.90
C GLU A 47 -6.77 9.61 7.86
N GLU A 48 -7.45 10.68 8.28
CA GLU A 48 -7.87 11.78 7.40
C GLU A 48 -6.69 12.42 6.67
N LYS A 49 -5.62 12.80 7.40
CA LYS A 49 -4.39 13.36 6.81
C LYS A 49 -3.68 12.38 5.89
N THR A 50 -3.67 11.10 6.26
CA THR A 50 -3.07 10.06 5.43
C THR A 50 -3.85 9.89 4.12
N ARG A 51 -5.18 9.97 4.16
CA ARG A 51 -6.04 9.88 2.96
C ARG A 51 -5.91 11.10 2.06
N GLU A 52 -5.78 12.30 2.64
CA GLU A 52 -5.47 13.53 1.89
C GLU A 52 -4.12 13.40 1.18
N PHE A 53 -3.08 12.94 1.90
CA PHE A 53 -1.77 12.69 1.32
C PHE A 53 -1.80 11.69 0.14
N ILE A 54 -2.56 10.60 0.26
CA ILE A 54 -2.71 9.63 -0.84
C ILE A 54 -3.38 10.32 -2.05
N ARG A 55 -4.43 11.13 -1.83
CA ARG A 55 -5.11 11.86 -2.90
C ARG A 55 -4.16 12.82 -3.61
N GLU A 56 -3.40 13.61 -2.87
CA GLU A 56 -2.38 14.52 -3.42
C GLU A 56 -1.36 13.74 -4.26
N LEU A 57 -0.81 12.64 -3.72
CA LEU A 57 0.17 11.84 -4.44
C LEU A 57 -0.39 11.17 -5.69
N LEU A 58 -1.67 10.80 -5.71
CA LEU A 58 -2.32 10.24 -6.89
C LEU A 58 -2.58 11.31 -7.96
N ASP A 59 -2.98 12.50 -7.54
CA ASP A 59 -3.36 13.64 -8.39
C ASP A 59 -2.14 14.31 -9.05
N VAL A 60 -0.98 14.34 -8.37
CA VAL A 60 0.25 14.93 -8.93
C VAL A 60 0.62 14.24 -10.25
N PRO A 61 0.53 14.94 -11.41
CA PRO A 61 0.97 14.39 -12.67
C PRO A 61 2.50 14.32 -12.63
N VAL A 62 3.04 13.12 -12.76
CA VAL A 62 4.49 12.94 -12.79
C VAL A 62 5.03 13.62 -14.04
N LYS A 63 5.78 14.71 -13.86
CA LYS A 63 6.55 15.38 -14.90
C LYS A 63 7.60 14.41 -15.44
N THR A 64 7.25 13.62 -16.44
CA THR A 64 8.24 12.90 -17.25
C THR A 64 8.82 13.89 -18.22
N ASP A 65 10.07 14.29 -17.99
CA ASP A 65 10.86 14.95 -19.02
C ASP A 65 11.06 13.94 -20.16
N PRO A 66 10.55 14.21 -21.39
CA PRO A 66 10.68 13.29 -22.52
C PRO A 66 12.14 13.10 -22.95
N THR A 67 13.07 13.95 -22.48
CA THR A 67 14.52 13.83 -22.70
C THR A 67 15.23 12.95 -21.66
N ASP A 68 14.53 12.47 -20.63
CA ASP A 68 15.10 11.59 -19.62
C ASP A 68 15.33 10.18 -20.20
N LYS A 69 16.59 9.73 -20.16
CA LYS A 69 17.02 8.40 -20.63
C LYS A 69 16.33 7.25 -19.86
N ASN A 70 15.76 7.54 -18.69
CA ASN A 70 15.03 6.59 -17.85
C ASN A 70 13.50 6.67 -17.99
N SER A 71 12.98 7.50 -18.90
CA SER A 71 11.54 7.70 -19.11
C SER A 71 10.78 6.40 -19.41
N TRP A 72 11.39 5.47 -20.15
CA TRP A 72 10.80 4.16 -20.47
C TRP A 72 10.70 3.24 -19.25
N GLN A 73 11.70 3.27 -18.35
CA GLN A 73 11.65 2.51 -17.08
C GLN A 73 10.53 3.04 -16.19
N LEU A 74 10.41 4.37 -16.08
CA LEU A 74 9.37 5.01 -15.30
C LEU A 74 7.96 4.72 -15.86
N ASN A 75 7.83 4.65 -17.18
CA ASN A 75 6.56 4.31 -17.83
C ASN A 75 6.16 2.85 -17.57
N LEU A 76 7.13 1.92 -17.60
CA LEU A 76 6.89 0.52 -17.26
C LEU A 76 6.50 0.34 -15.78
N TYR A 77 7.21 1.00 -14.86
CA TYR A 77 6.92 0.98 -13.42
C TYR A 77 5.47 1.40 -13.11
N LYS A 78 4.93 2.35 -13.88
CA LYS A 78 3.54 2.82 -13.79
C LYS A 78 2.52 1.90 -14.46
N LYS A 79 2.87 1.26 -15.59
CA LYS A 79 1.91 0.51 -16.42
C LYS A 79 1.80 -0.96 -16.05
N ILE A 80 2.88 -1.60 -15.59
CA ILE A 80 2.92 -3.06 -15.39
C ILE A 80 1.90 -3.52 -14.34
N GLY A 81 1.67 -2.77 -13.25
CA GLY A 81 0.64 -3.13 -12.26
C GLY A 81 -0.79 -2.74 -12.62
N LYS A 82 -0.99 -1.64 -13.37
CA LYS A 82 -2.34 -1.27 -13.88
C LYS A 82 -2.90 -2.33 -14.83
N SER A 83 -2.02 -3.04 -15.56
CA SER A 83 -2.41 -4.15 -16.45
C SER A 83 -3.03 -5.34 -15.71
N GLN A 84 -2.66 -5.61 -14.45
CA GLN A 84 -3.23 -6.71 -13.67
C GLN A 84 -4.69 -6.44 -13.21
N MET A 85 -5.16 -5.19 -13.29
CA MET A 85 -6.57 -4.85 -13.09
C MET A 85 -7.42 -4.95 -14.38
N ARG A 86 -6.83 -5.26 -15.56
CA ARG A 86 -7.59 -5.48 -16.82
C ARG A 86 -8.51 -6.70 -16.68
N GLY A 87 -9.71 -6.49 -16.16
CA GLY A 87 -10.72 -7.53 -15.96
C GLY A 87 -11.70 -7.21 -14.83
N LYS A 88 -11.34 -6.29 -13.92
CA LYS A 88 -12.28 -5.63 -13.01
C LYS A 88 -12.50 -4.20 -13.52
N GLU A 89 -13.71 -3.68 -13.35
CA GLU A 89 -14.04 -2.28 -13.63
C GLU A 89 -12.92 -1.35 -13.13
N GLU A 90 -12.57 -0.32 -13.90
CA GLU A 90 -11.59 0.68 -13.47
C GLU A 90 -11.98 1.20 -12.09
N MET A 91 -11.13 0.95 -11.09
CA MET A 91 -11.40 1.42 -9.74
C MET A 91 -11.41 2.95 -9.73
N THR A 92 -12.41 3.54 -9.08
CA THR A 92 -12.42 4.98 -8.80
C THR A 92 -11.21 5.36 -7.97
N GLN A 93 -10.78 6.62 -8.09
CA GLN A 93 -9.65 7.16 -7.33
C GLN A 93 -9.87 6.99 -5.82
N GLU A 94 -11.10 7.17 -5.35
CA GLU A 94 -11.50 6.98 -3.96
C GLU A 94 -11.32 5.53 -3.50
N ALA A 95 -11.67 4.56 -4.35
CA ALA A 95 -11.47 3.16 -4.05
C ALA A 95 -9.97 2.80 -4.00
N VAL A 96 -9.13 3.45 -4.81
CA VAL A 96 -7.67 3.29 -4.74
C VAL A 96 -7.12 3.87 -3.44
N VAL A 97 -7.55 5.09 -3.07
CA VAL A 97 -7.18 5.74 -1.80
C VAL A 97 -7.53 4.86 -0.61
N GLU A 98 -8.75 4.33 -0.57
CA GLU A 98 -9.21 3.46 0.50
C GLU A 98 -8.38 2.19 0.61
N LYS A 99 -8.12 1.49 -0.50
CA LYS A 99 -7.30 0.27 -0.47
C LYS A 99 -5.86 0.56 -0.04
N ILE A 100 -5.25 1.65 -0.52
CA ILE A 100 -3.89 2.05 -0.12
C ILE A 100 -3.85 2.34 1.38
N SER A 101 -4.81 3.11 1.89
CA SER A 101 -4.93 3.44 3.32
C SER A 101 -5.06 2.18 4.18
N ASN A 102 -6.00 1.30 3.82
CA ASN A 102 -6.24 0.04 4.54
C ASN A 102 -5.00 -0.85 4.54
N MET A 103 -4.29 -0.96 3.41
CA MET A 103 -3.07 -1.75 3.31
C MET A 103 -1.93 -1.13 4.12
N GLY A 104 -1.72 0.18 4.05
CA GLY A 104 -0.73 0.88 4.87
C GLY A 104 -0.96 0.67 6.36
N GLN A 105 -2.22 0.73 6.80
CA GLN A 105 -2.61 0.50 8.18
C GLN A 105 -2.38 -0.95 8.62
N VAL A 106 -2.77 -1.94 7.79
CA VAL A 106 -2.51 -3.36 8.06
C VAL A 106 -1.01 -3.62 8.17
N VAL A 107 -0.20 -3.08 7.27
CA VAL A 107 1.26 -3.24 7.31
C VAL A 107 1.84 -2.58 8.58
N ALA A 108 1.37 -1.40 8.95
CA ALA A 108 1.82 -0.69 10.16
C ALA A 108 1.45 -1.47 11.44
N ILE A 109 0.23 -2.01 11.53
CA ILE A 109 -0.20 -2.85 12.65
C ILE A 109 0.62 -4.15 12.70
N LEU A 110 0.81 -4.81 11.56
CA LEU A 110 1.64 -6.02 11.49
C LEU A 110 3.09 -5.76 11.87
N HIS A 111 3.63 -4.57 11.59
CA HIS A 111 4.94 -4.13 12.05
C HIS A 111 4.93 -3.92 13.57
N ALA A 112 4.00 -3.12 14.09
CA ALA A 112 3.93 -2.80 15.51
C ALA A 112 3.68 -4.03 16.40
N VAL A 113 2.87 -4.99 15.92
CA VAL A 113 2.55 -6.23 16.64
C VAL A 113 3.57 -7.35 16.36
N GLY A 114 4.17 -7.34 15.18
CA GLY A 114 5.13 -8.35 14.73
C GLY A 114 6.59 -8.03 15.03
N GLY A 115 6.91 -6.82 15.52
CA GLY A 115 8.26 -6.34 15.85
C GLY A 115 8.90 -6.95 17.10
N LEU A 116 8.42 -8.11 17.57
CA LEU A 116 9.10 -8.93 18.59
C LEU A 116 9.93 -10.06 17.98
N GLN A 117 10.43 -9.91 16.76
CA GLN A 117 11.42 -10.83 16.18
C GLN A 117 11.96 -10.24 14.88
N TYR A 118 13.06 -9.50 14.97
CA TYR A 118 14.21 -9.48 14.05
C TYR A 118 15.17 -8.41 14.60
N ASP A 119 15.79 -8.74 15.74
CA ASP A 119 17.16 -8.31 16.07
C ASP A 119 18.13 -9.32 15.44
#